data_AF-A0A1H6EUM3-F1
#
_entry.id   AF-A0A1H6EUM3-F1
#
_cell.length_a   1.000
_cell.length_b   1.000
_cell.length_c   1.000
_cell.angle_alpha   90.00
_cell.angle_beta   90.00
_cell.angle_gamma   90.00
#
_symmetry.space_group_name_H-M   'P 1'
#
loop_
_entity.id
_entity.type
_entity.pdbx_description
1 polymer ?
#
loop_
_entity_poly.entity_id
_entity_poly.type
_entity_poly.pdbx_seq_one_letter_code
_entity_poly.pdbx_strand_id
1 'polypeptide(L)'
;MIDLLREGPRPAGELAQAVQMSAPALSRHLRVLRAGGLVQAEAGGADARLRLYTLRQEPFTALQAWLDQVQAFWAEQLGSFKDHVERTR
;
A
#
# COMPACT_ATOMS: atom_id res chain seq x y z
N MET A 1 -0.75 -11.13 -0.57
CA MET A 1 0.55 -10.71 0.01
C MET A 1 0.40 -9.52 0.94
N ILE A 2 -0.15 -8.39 0.47
CA ILE A 2 -0.35 -7.21 1.33
C ILE A 2 -1.24 -7.54 2.53
N ASP A 3 -2.35 -8.26 2.34
CA ASP A 3 -3.21 -8.65 3.46
C ASP A 3 -2.50 -9.59 4.45
N LEU A 4 -1.66 -10.52 3.96
CA LEU A 4 -0.85 -11.38 4.82
C LEU A 4 0.18 -10.59 5.63
N LEU A 5 0.74 -9.52 5.06
CA LEU A 5 1.69 -8.62 5.72
C LEU A 5 1.00 -7.61 6.64
N ARG A 6 -0.30 -7.39 6.46
CA ARG A 6 -1.14 -6.61 7.39
C ARG A 6 -1.31 -7.33 8.71
N GLU A 7 -1.38 -8.66 8.68
CA GLU A 7 -1.48 -9.50 9.88
C GLU A 7 -0.19 -9.56 10.69
N GLY A 8 0.96 -9.32 10.05
CA GLY A 8 2.25 -9.23 10.73
C GLY A 8 3.46 -9.49 9.82
N PRO A 9 4.69 -9.36 10.37
CA PRO A 9 5.92 -9.65 9.64
C PRO A 9 6.02 -11.11 9.21
N ARG A 10 6.40 -11.37 7.96
CA ARG A 10 6.52 -12.74 7.43
C ARG A 10 7.77 -12.93 6.57
N PRO A 11 8.40 -14.12 6.59
CA PRO A 11 9.53 -14.42 5.72
C PRO A 11 9.09 -14.65 4.27
N ALA A 12 9.99 -14.41 3.31
CA ALA A 12 9.70 -14.63 1.88
C ALA A 12 9.23 -16.06 1.57
N GLY A 13 9.75 -17.08 2.25
CA GLY A 13 9.35 -18.48 2.04
C GLY A 13 7.87 -18.73 2.33
N GLU A 14 7.37 -18.23 3.46
CA GLU A 14 5.95 -18.32 3.81
C GLU A 14 5.07 -17.52 2.83
N LEU A 15 5.52 -16.33 2.43
CA LEU A 15 4.81 -15.53 1.44
C LEU A 15 4.68 -16.29 0.12
N ALA A 16 5.76 -16.88 -0.40
CA ALA A 16 5.73 -17.67 -1.64
C ALA A 16 4.71 -18.80 -1.58
N GLN A 17 4.67 -19.53 -0.48
CA GLN A 17 3.72 -20.62 -0.27
C GLN A 17 2.29 -20.12 -0.22
N ALA A 18 2.01 -19.07 0.56
CA ALA A 18 0.66 -18.55 0.77
C ALA A 18 0.06 -17.94 -0.51
N VAL A 19 0.87 -17.30 -1.35
CA VAL A 19 0.41 -16.75 -2.64
C VAL A 19 0.63 -17.68 -3.83
N GLN A 20 1.10 -18.92 -3.58
CA GLN A 20 1.38 -19.93 -4.61
C GLN A 20 2.25 -19.41 -5.76
N MET A 21 3.25 -18.60 -5.43
CA MET A 21 4.19 -18.01 -6.39
C MET A 21 5.54 -18.71 -6.35
N SER A 22 6.18 -18.82 -7.51
CA SER A 22 7.58 -19.23 -7.57
C SER A 22 8.48 -18.21 -6.87
N ALA A 23 9.61 -18.66 -6.32
CA ALA A 23 10.57 -17.78 -5.64
C ALA A 23 11.08 -16.60 -6.51
N PRO A 24 11.35 -16.78 -7.82
CA PRO A 24 11.70 -15.66 -8.69
C PRO A 24 10.56 -14.64 -8.85
N ALA A 25 9.32 -15.11 -9.02
CA ALA A 25 8.16 -14.24 -9.16
C ALA A 25 7.89 -13.46 -7.87
N LEU A 26 7.98 -14.12 -6.70
CA LEU A 26 7.86 -13.46 -5.41
C LEU A 26 8.96 -12.40 -5.23
N SER A 27 10.21 -12.74 -5.53
CA SER A 27 11.34 -11.81 -5.40
C SER A 27 11.16 -10.55 -6.25
N ARG A 28 10.65 -10.71 -7.48
CA ARG A 28 10.28 -9.58 -8.35
C ARG A 28 9.18 -8.72 -7.71
N HIS A 29 8.14 -9.35 -7.17
CA HIS A 29 7.03 -8.65 -6.53
C HIS A 29 7.49 -7.87 -5.29
N LEU A 30 8.25 -8.51 -4.40
CA LEU A 30 8.84 -7.88 -3.22
C LEU A 30 9.78 -6.74 -3.58
N ARG A 31 10.53 -6.85 -4.69
CA ARG A 31 11.36 -5.75 -5.19
C ARG A 31 10.53 -4.54 -5.59
N VAL A 32 9.43 -4.73 -6.32
CA VAL A 32 8.53 -3.64 -6.73
C VAL A 32 7.89 -3.00 -5.51
N LEU A 33 7.38 -3.79 -4.57
CA LEU A 33 6.77 -3.28 -3.33
C LEU A 33 7.77 -2.50 -2.47
N ARG A 34 9.02 -2.96 -2.38
CA ARG A 34 10.08 -2.22 -1.67
C ARG A 34 10.45 -0.93 -2.38
N ALA A 35 10.56 -0.95 -3.72
CA ALA A 35 10.86 0.24 -4.50
C ALA A 35 9.76 1.31 -4.37
N GLY A 36 8.49 0.89 -4.30
CA GLY A 36 7.35 1.75 -3.99
C GLY A 36 7.22 2.12 -2.50
N GLY A 37 8.14 1.68 -1.66
CA GLY A 37 8.14 1.97 -0.22
C GLY A 37 7.01 1.31 0.58
N LEU A 38 6.24 0.41 -0.02
CA LEU A 38 5.07 -0.24 0.60
C LEU A 38 5.45 -1.31 1.63
N VAL A 39 6.62 -1.93 1.47
CA VAL A 39 7.14 -2.93 2.39
C VAL A 39 8.60 -2.65 2.73
N GLN A 40 9.01 -3.06 3.92
CA GLN A 40 10.42 -3.09 4.34
C GLN A 40 10.87 -4.51 4.65
N ALA A 41 12.18 -4.72 4.65
CA ALA A 41 12.78 -6.01 4.96
C ALA A 41 13.80 -5.84 6.09
N GLU A 42 13.63 -6.61 7.15
CA GLU A 42 14.47 -6.59 8.36
C GLU A 42 15.08 -7.97 8.61
N ALA A 43 16.17 -8.00 9.36
CA ALA A 43 16.79 -9.26 9.77
C ALA A 43 15.86 -10.01 10.75
N GLY A 44 15.69 -11.31 10.53
CA GLY A 44 14.78 -12.16 11.30
C GLY A 44 15.36 -12.54 12.65
N GLY A 45 15.31 -11.62 13.63
CA GLY A 45 15.66 -11.88 15.02
C GLY A 45 17.00 -12.61 15.18
N ALA A 46 16.96 -13.86 15.64
CA ALA A 46 18.13 -14.69 15.92
C ALA A 46 18.87 -15.22 14.66
N ASP A 47 18.22 -15.32 13.50
CA ASP A 47 18.88 -15.67 12.24
C ASP A 47 18.96 -14.47 11.31
N ALA A 48 20.13 -13.83 11.27
CA ALA A 48 20.40 -12.68 10.42
C ALA A 48 20.28 -12.97 8.91
N ARG A 49 20.25 -14.24 8.51
CA ARG A 49 20.07 -14.65 7.10
C ARG A 49 18.59 -14.68 6.70
N LEU A 50 17.68 -14.80 7.67
CA LEU A 50 16.26 -14.73 7.43
C LEU A 50 15.86 -13.26 7.21
N ARG A 51 15.13 -12.99 6.13
CA ARG A 51 14.54 -11.66 5.89
C ARG A 51 13.05 -11.69 6.18
N LEU A 52 12.64 -10.94 7.19
CA LEU A 52 11.24 -10.69 7.51
C LEU A 52 10.78 -9.46 6.74
N TYR A 53 9.64 -9.59 6.07
CA TYR A 53 9.00 -8.51 5.35
C TYR A 53 7.84 -7.98 6.18
N THR A 54 7.73 -6.65 6.25
CA THR A 54 6.69 -5.95 7.02
C THR A 54 6.06 -4.88 6.14
N LEU A 55 4.74 -4.69 6.26
CA LEU A 55 4.03 -3.61 5.59
C LEU A 55 4.37 -2.26 6.24
N ARG A 56 4.64 -1.25 5.42
CA ARG A 56 4.82 0.13 5.87
C ARG A 56 3.49 0.85 5.85
N GLN A 57 3.13 1.50 6.95
CA GLN A 57 1.85 2.20 7.07
C GLN A 57 1.87 3.59 6.43
N GLU A 58 3.04 4.25 6.43
CA GLU A 58 3.20 5.64 6.02
C GLU A 58 2.75 5.93 4.58
N PRO A 59 3.06 5.07 3.58
CA PRO A 59 2.59 5.29 2.21
C PRO A 59 1.07 5.24 2.08
N PHE A 60 0.39 4.40 2.86
CA PHE A 60 -1.07 4.29 2.83
C PHE A 60 -1.73 5.50 3.48
N THR A 61 -1.18 6.00 4.58
CA THR A 61 -1.64 7.24 5.21
C THR A 61 -1.49 8.43 4.27
N ALA A 62 -0.34 8.55 3.59
CA ALA A 62 -0.12 9.60 2.60
C ALA A 62 -1.10 9.50 1.42
N LEU A 63 -1.35 8.29 0.94
CA LEU A 63 -2.33 8.05 -0.12
C LEU A 63 -3.75 8.44 0.30
N GLN A 64 -4.17 8.06 1.52
CA GLN A 64 -5.48 8.42 2.05
C GLN A 64 -5.62 9.95 2.15
N ALA A 65 -4.63 10.63 2.71
CA ALA A 65 -4.65 12.09 2.82
C ALA A 65 -4.75 12.78 1.44
N TRP A 66 -4.08 12.25 0.42
CA TRP A 66 -4.20 12.75 -0.94
C TRP A 66 -5.59 12.51 -1.54
N LEU A 67 -6.17 11.32 -1.32
CA LEU A 67 -7.52 11.00 -1.78
C LEU A 67 -8.56 11.94 -1.15
N ASP A 68 -8.43 12.23 0.14
CA ASP A 68 -9.32 13.15 0.86
C ASP A 68 -9.26 14.56 0.27
N GLN A 69 -8.06 15.04 -0.09
CA GLN A 69 -7.88 16.34 -0.76
C GLN A 69 -8.54 16.38 -2.14
N VAL A 70 -8.37 15.32 -2.93
CA VAL A 70 -8.99 15.22 -4.26
C VAL A 70 -10.51 15.20 -4.14
N GLN A 71 -11.06 14.45 -3.18
CA GLN A 71 -12.50 14.42 -2.95
C GLN A 71 -13.06 15.78 -2.51
N ALA A 72 -12.37 16.48 -1.60
CA ALA A 72 -12.76 17.82 -1.18
C ALA A 72 -12.78 18.81 -2.35
N PHE A 73 -11.76 18.77 -3.21
CA PHE A 73 -11.70 19.59 -4.41
C PHE A 73 -12.92 19.35 -5.33
N TRP A 74 -13.23 18.10 -5.64
CA TRP A 74 -14.36 17.79 -6.52
C TRP A 74 -15.72 18.16 -5.90
N ALA A 75 -15.87 17.97 -4.59
CA ALA A 75 -17.09 18.36 -3.88
C ALA A 75 -17.33 19.87 -3.96
N GLU A 76 -16.27 20.69 -3.80
CA GLU A 76 -16.34 22.13 -3.96
C GLU A 76 -16.72 22.54 -5.39
N GLN A 77 -16.06 21.96 -6.40
CA GLN A 77 -16.34 22.29 -7.81
C GLN A 77 -17.77 21.95 -8.19
N LEU A 78 -18.27 20.78 -7.79
CA LEU A 78 -19.65 20.36 -8.05
C LEU A 78 -20.67 21.20 -7.28
N GLY A 79 -20.35 21.61 -6.05
CA GLY A 79 -21.17 22.54 -5.27
C GLY A 79 -21.32 23.90 -5.96
N SER A 80 -20.20 24.50 -6.36
CA SER A 80 -20.18 25.78 -7.09
C SER A 80 -20.95 25.71 -8.41
N PHE A 81 -20.81 24.61 -9.16
CA PHE A 81 -21.57 24.39 -10.38
C PHE A 81 -23.08 24.31 -10.12
N LYS A 82 -23.49 23.58 -9.07
CA LYS A 82 -24.90 23.49 -8.67
C LYS A 82 -25.47 24.88 -8.35
N ASP A 83 -24.77 25.66 -7.53
CA ASP A 83 -25.20 27.01 -7.13
C ASP A 83 -25.35 27.95 -8.33
N HIS A 84 -24.48 27.84 -9.33
CA HIS A 84 -24.57 28.62 -10.56
C HIS A 84 -25.81 28.26 -11.38
N VAL A 85 -26.09 26.97 -11.55
CA VAL A 85 -27.27 26.48 -12.29
C VAL A 85 -28.56 26.88 -11.59
N GLU A 86 -28.62 26.77 -10.25
CA GLU A 86 -29.80 27.16 -9.47
C GLU A 86 -30.06 28.67 -9.48
N ARG A 87 -29.00 29.49 -9.53
CA ARG A 87 -29.13 30.96 -9.59
C ARG A 87 -29.55 31.49 -10.96
N THR A 88 -29.35 30.72 -12.02
CA THR A 88 -29.65 31.13 -13.42
C THR A 88 -31.06 30.69 -13.87
N ARG A 89 -31.86 30.15 -12.94
CA ARG A 89 -33.24 29.70 -13.18
C ARG A 89 -34.24 30.62 -12.48
#